data_AF-A0A1F4FG02-F1
#
_entry.id   AF-A0A1F4FG02-F1
#
_cell.length_a   1.000
_cell.length_b   1.000
_cell.length_c   1.000
_cell.angle_alpha   90.00
_cell.angle_beta   90.00
_cell.angle_gamma   90.00
#
_symmetry.space_group_name_H-M   'P 1'
#
loop_
_entity.id
_entity.type
_entity.pdbx_description
1 polymer ?
#
loop_
_entity_poly.entity_id
_entity_poly.type
_entity_poly.pdbx_seq_one_letter_code
_entity_poly.pdbx_strand_id
1 'polypeptide(L)'
;MKTKAKLLCGSLALASGLVLASENYEEARVAYERGHYASAQQQLLIAANKGDAASQELLAFMYLFGPSMYPGVARDLSAASFWFERAARSGRSVARYMSCALHRREAARRPGPQYRERSSRSVSLRAPRRIAPGTAAKWCKLPQTYTR
;
A
#
# COMPACT_ATOMS: atom_id res chain seq x y z
N MET A 1 3.49 59.08 -44.46
CA MET A 1 4.49 58.43 -43.61
C MET A 1 3.75 57.66 -42.52
N LYS A 2 3.76 56.33 -42.56
CA LYS A 2 3.04 55.45 -41.63
C LYS A 2 4.07 54.63 -40.86
N THR A 3 4.21 54.84 -39.56
CA THR A 3 4.89 53.89 -38.67
C THR A 3 4.03 53.70 -37.41
N LYS A 4 3.22 52.64 -37.42
CA LYS A 4 2.59 52.11 -36.22
C LYS A 4 3.59 51.14 -35.59
N ALA A 5 4.29 51.59 -34.54
CA ALA A 5 5.13 50.71 -33.73
C ALA A 5 4.23 49.98 -32.71
N LYS A 6 3.75 48.79 -33.07
CA LYS A 6 3.21 47.83 -32.10
C LYS A 6 4.39 47.04 -31.54
N LEU A 7 4.81 47.37 -30.33
CA LEU A 7 5.76 46.58 -29.56
C LEU A 7 5.07 45.28 -29.14
N LEU A 8 5.51 44.19 -29.77
CA LEU A 8 5.11 42.80 -29.55
C LEU A 8 6.06 42.17 -28.50
N CYS A 9 5.53 41.19 -27.75
CA CYS A 9 6.24 40.18 -26.95
C CYS A 9 7.03 40.73 -25.73
N GLY A 10 6.59 40.60 -24.48
CA GLY A 10 5.71 39.56 -23.94
C GLY A 10 6.44 38.22 -23.80
N SER A 11 7.61 38.18 -23.16
CA SER A 11 8.23 36.91 -22.70
C SER A 11 9.40 37.18 -21.74
N LEU A 12 9.09 37.49 -20.48
CA LEU A 12 10.00 37.22 -19.36
C LEU A 12 9.22 36.58 -18.20
N ALA A 13 8.48 35.53 -18.51
CA ALA A 13 7.97 34.61 -17.52
C ALA A 13 8.78 33.33 -17.68
N LEU A 14 9.64 33.02 -16.71
CA LEU A 14 10.05 31.67 -16.27
C LEU A 14 11.25 31.80 -15.32
N ALA A 15 11.04 32.36 -14.13
CA ALA A 15 11.98 32.14 -13.01
C ALA A 15 11.31 32.06 -11.63
N SER A 16 9.98 32.17 -11.52
CA SER A 16 9.29 32.14 -10.21
C SER A 16 8.61 30.81 -9.90
N GLY A 17 8.87 29.75 -10.68
CA GLY A 17 8.09 28.52 -10.64
C GLY A 17 8.41 27.52 -9.51
N LEU A 18 9.44 27.73 -8.67
CA LEU A 18 9.91 26.67 -7.76
C LEU A 18 10.31 27.18 -6.37
N VAL A 19 9.40 27.81 -5.63
CA VAL A 19 9.63 28.15 -4.20
C VAL A 19 8.48 27.68 -3.26
N LEU A 20 7.39 27.12 -3.77
CA LEU A 20 6.21 26.83 -2.89
C LEU A 20 6.21 25.46 -2.18
N ALA A 21 7.26 24.64 -2.34
CA ALA A 21 7.33 23.31 -1.72
C ALA A 21 8.10 23.30 -0.40
N SER A 22 9.10 24.17 -0.22
CA SER A 22 9.98 24.16 0.95
C SER A 22 9.36 24.82 2.19
N GLU A 23 8.52 25.84 2.03
CA GLU A 23 7.98 26.61 3.16
C GLU A 23 7.15 25.71 4.11
N ASN A 24 6.23 24.92 3.57
CA ASN A 24 5.37 24.06 4.39
C ASN A 24 6.12 22.88 5.04
N TYR A 25 7.18 22.36 4.39
CA TYR A 25 7.98 21.27 4.98
C TYR A 25 8.82 21.77 6.15
N GLU A 26 9.44 22.94 6.02
CA GLU A 26 10.24 23.52 7.10
C GLU A 26 9.37 23.92 8.30
N GLU A 27 8.20 24.50 8.06
CA GLU A 27 7.23 24.76 9.13
C GLU A 27 6.78 23.47 9.83
N ALA A 28 6.50 22.42 9.05
CA ALA A 28 6.18 21.11 9.59
C ALA A 28 7.32 20.55 10.44
N ARG A 29 8.57 20.67 9.99
CA ARG A 29 9.76 20.21 10.70
C ARG A 29 9.91 20.94 12.03
N VAL A 30 9.76 22.26 12.05
CA VAL A 30 9.83 23.05 13.28
C VAL A 30 8.71 22.65 14.26
N ALA A 31 7.49 22.44 13.77
CA ALA A 31 6.39 21.96 14.61
C ALA A 31 6.65 20.54 15.15
N TYR A 32 7.24 19.66 14.32
CA TYR A 32 7.60 18.29 14.69
C TYR A 32 8.68 18.27 15.77
N GLU A 33 9.73 19.09 15.64
CA GLU A 33 10.80 19.24 16.63
C GLU A 33 10.30 19.81 17.96
N ARG A 34 9.28 20.68 17.91
CA ARG A 34 8.60 21.21 19.10
C ARG A 34 7.62 20.22 19.74
N GLY A 35 7.44 19.02 19.17
CA GLY A 35 6.50 18.01 19.66
C GLY A 35 5.03 18.30 19.32
N HIS A 36 4.74 19.31 18.49
CA HIS A 36 3.39 19.65 18.04
C HIS A 36 2.99 18.79 16.83
N TYR A 37 2.86 17.47 17.04
CA TYR A 37 2.68 16.50 15.95
C TYR A 37 1.38 16.69 15.16
N ALA A 38 0.28 17.10 15.80
CA ALA A 38 -0.98 17.35 15.09
C ALA A 38 -0.84 18.52 14.10
N SER A 39 -0.20 19.61 14.52
CA SER A 39 0.09 20.77 13.65
C SER A 39 1.10 20.40 12.55
N ALA A 40 2.15 19.65 12.90
CA ALA A 40 3.12 19.15 11.93
C ALA A 40 2.43 18.28 10.86
N GLN A 41 1.53 17.39 11.26
CA GLN A 41 0.77 16.54 10.34
C GLN A 41 -0.04 17.36 9.33
N GLN A 42 -0.68 18.44 9.77
CA GLN A 42 -1.45 19.31 8.87
C GLN A 42 -0.56 19.98 7.83
N GLN A 43 0.61 20.49 8.24
CA GLN A 43 1.55 21.11 7.32
C GLN A 43 2.17 20.08 6.35
N LEU A 44 2.48 18.87 6.85
CA LEU A 44 2.92 17.76 6.02
C LEU A 44 1.85 17.32 5.02
N LEU A 45 0.57 17.33 5.37
CA LEU A 45 -0.51 17.04 4.43
C LEU A 45 -0.53 18.03 3.28
N ILE A 46 -0.36 19.32 3.56
CA ILE A 46 -0.30 20.36 2.52
C ILE A 46 0.91 20.13 1.61
N ALA A 47 2.10 19.93 2.18
CA ALA A 47 3.32 19.68 1.41
C ALA A 47 3.27 18.35 0.63
N ALA A 48 2.75 17.28 1.23
CA ALA A 48 2.59 15.98 0.61
C ALA A 48 1.62 16.02 -0.58
N ASN A 49 0.54 16.80 -0.46
CA ASN A 49 -0.41 17.04 -1.55
C ASN A 49 0.19 17.84 -2.70
N LYS A 50 1.12 18.77 -2.41
CA LYS A 50 1.93 19.47 -3.43
C LYS A 50 2.94 18.56 -4.14
N GLY A 51 3.09 17.30 -3.71
CA GLY A 51 3.99 16.34 -4.32
C GLY A 51 5.35 16.22 -3.63
N ASP A 52 5.55 16.89 -2.49
CA ASP A 52 6.81 16.79 -1.76
C ASP A 52 7.02 15.37 -1.23
N ALA A 53 8.06 14.70 -1.74
CA ALA A 53 8.35 13.32 -1.41
C ALA A 53 8.79 13.15 0.05
N ALA A 54 9.39 14.17 0.67
CA ALA A 54 9.81 14.13 2.07
C ALA A 54 8.61 14.09 3.00
N SER A 55 7.65 14.95 2.71
CA SER A 55 6.42 15.10 3.46
C SER A 55 5.53 13.87 3.30
N GLN A 56 5.44 13.30 2.10
CA GLN A 56 4.74 12.03 1.87
C GLN A 56 5.35 10.90 2.70
N GLU A 57 6.68 10.77 2.72
CA GLU A 57 7.38 9.76 3.51
C GLU A 57 7.18 9.97 5.03
N LEU A 58 7.38 11.18 5.52
CA LEU A 58 7.24 11.50 6.95
C LEU A 58 5.80 11.31 7.43
N LEU A 59 4.82 11.77 6.64
CA LEU A 59 3.40 11.58 6.92
C LEU A 59 3.03 10.09 6.99
N ALA A 60 3.60 9.27 6.10
CA ALA A 60 3.42 7.82 6.13
C ALA A 60 3.96 7.20 7.42
N PHE A 61 5.13 7.64 7.89
CA PHE A 61 5.67 7.22 9.20
C PHE A 61 4.77 7.65 10.36
N MET A 62 4.21 8.86 10.30
CA MET A 62 3.29 9.35 11.33
C MET A 62 2.06 8.44 11.46
N TYR A 63 1.46 8.03 10.34
CA TYR A 63 0.35 7.08 10.34
C TYR A 63 0.76 5.65 10.71
N LEU A 64 1.99 5.24 10.40
CA LEU A 64 2.49 3.90 10.71
C LEU A 64 2.66 3.66 12.22
N PHE A 65 3.32 4.60 12.89
CA PHE A 65 3.56 4.51 14.33
C PHE A 65 2.35 4.98 15.13
N GLY A 66 1.65 6.01 14.63
CA GLY A 66 0.47 6.58 15.26
C GLY A 66 0.74 7.10 16.67
N PRO A 67 -0.20 6.95 17.62
CA PRO A 67 -0.20 7.69 18.87
C PRO A 67 0.93 7.28 19.83
N SER A 68 1.53 6.11 19.63
CA SER A 68 2.66 5.63 20.45
C SER A 68 3.93 6.46 20.26
N MET A 69 4.13 7.05 19.08
CA MET A 69 5.27 7.92 18.78
C MET A 69 4.82 9.37 18.54
N TYR A 70 3.58 9.56 18.13
CA TYR A 70 3.02 10.86 17.75
C TYR A 70 1.67 11.08 18.46
N PRO A 71 1.68 11.55 19.73
CA PRO A 71 0.46 11.91 20.44
C PRO A 71 -0.44 12.81 19.59
N GLY A 72 -1.72 12.43 19.48
CA GLY A 72 -2.71 13.14 18.66
C GLY A 72 -2.81 12.69 17.20
N VAL A 73 -1.93 11.79 16.73
CA VAL A 73 -2.00 11.21 15.38
C VAL A 73 -2.57 9.80 15.45
N ALA A 74 -3.70 9.55 14.81
CA ALA A 74 -4.30 8.23 14.73
C ALA A 74 -3.45 7.27 13.87
N ARG A 75 -3.29 6.03 14.32
CA ARG A 75 -2.60 5.00 13.54
C ARG A 75 -3.49 4.50 12.41
N ASP A 76 -3.02 4.58 11.18
CA ASP A 76 -3.72 4.09 10.00
C ASP A 76 -2.73 3.45 9.01
N LEU A 77 -2.75 2.13 8.91
CA LEU A 77 -1.83 1.39 8.04
C LEU A 77 -2.17 1.56 6.56
N SER A 78 -3.44 1.80 6.23
CA SER A 78 -3.90 2.01 4.86
C SER A 78 -3.51 3.40 4.36
N ALA A 79 -3.64 4.42 5.22
CA ALA A 79 -3.11 5.74 4.92
C ALA A 79 -1.58 5.70 4.79
N ALA A 80 -0.89 5.00 5.69
CA ALA A 80 0.56 4.85 5.63
C ALA A 80 1.02 4.21 4.31
N SER A 81 0.39 3.11 3.87
CA SER A 81 0.76 2.45 2.60
C SER A 81 0.53 3.37 1.40
N PHE A 82 -0.59 4.09 1.35
CA PHE A 82 -0.89 5.06 0.30
C PHE A 82 0.18 6.14 0.18
N TRP A 83 0.59 6.75 1.29
CA TRP A 83 1.61 7.80 1.28
C TRP A 83 3.00 7.27 0.96
N PHE A 84 3.37 6.08 1.46
CA PHE A 84 4.62 5.43 1.08
C PHE A 84 4.68 5.09 -0.41
N GLU A 85 3.57 4.67 -1.02
CA GLU A 85 3.52 4.42 -2.47
C GLU A 85 3.77 5.70 -3.27
N ARG A 86 3.16 6.82 -2.89
CA ARG A 86 3.40 8.11 -3.55
C ARG A 86 4.86 8.54 -3.42
N ALA A 87 5.43 8.45 -2.22
CA ALA A 87 6.84 8.75 -1.99
C ALA A 87 7.78 7.80 -2.77
N ALA A 88 7.44 6.52 -2.88
CA ALA A 88 8.22 5.53 -3.62
C ALA A 88 8.25 5.80 -5.13
N ARG A 89 7.17 6.37 -5.69
CA ARG A 89 7.11 6.81 -7.09
C ARG A 89 8.05 7.98 -7.37
N SER A 90 8.29 8.83 -6.37
CA SER A 90 9.28 9.92 -6.42
C SER A 90 10.72 9.43 -6.16
N GLY A 91 10.95 8.12 -6.07
CA GLY A 91 12.29 7.53 -5.95
C GLY A 91 12.79 7.32 -4.52
N ARG A 92 11.98 7.59 -3.48
CA ARG A 92 12.35 7.33 -2.08
C ARG A 92 12.50 5.82 -1.84
N SER A 93 13.75 5.35 -1.66
CA SER A 93 14.07 3.94 -1.45
C SER A 93 13.45 3.39 -0.16
N VAL A 94 13.48 4.18 0.92
CA VAL A 94 12.87 3.86 2.21
C VAL A 94 11.36 3.65 2.03
N ALA A 95 10.68 4.58 1.36
CA ALA A 95 9.25 4.47 1.14
C ALA A 95 8.86 3.22 0.33
N ARG A 96 9.67 2.84 -0.68
CA ARG A 96 9.47 1.60 -1.44
C ARG A 96 9.56 0.36 -0.55
N TYR A 97 10.58 0.29 0.30
CA TYR A 97 10.74 -0.81 1.24
C TYR A 97 9.58 -0.89 2.23
N MET A 98 9.19 0.24 2.81
CA MET A 98 8.11 0.32 3.81
C MET A 98 6.74 -0.03 3.21
N SER A 99 6.43 0.46 2.00
CA SER A 99 5.23 0.07 1.27
C SER A 99 5.16 -1.44 1.06
N CYS A 100 6.25 -2.07 0.59
CA CYS A 100 6.32 -3.53 0.43
C CYS A 100 6.13 -4.29 1.75
N ALA A 101 6.72 -3.80 2.85
CA ALA A 101 6.54 -4.40 4.16
C ALA A 101 5.08 -4.34 4.64
N LEU A 102 4.40 -3.21 4.40
CA LEU A 102 2.98 -3.04 4.73
C LEU A 102 2.06 -3.95 3.91
N HIS A 103 2.29 -4.04 2.60
CA HIS A 103 1.54 -4.96 1.72
C HIS A 103 1.68 -6.42 2.15
N ARG A 104 2.90 -6.85 2.48
CA ARG A 104 3.13 -8.21 3.01
C ARG A 104 2.39 -8.45 4.32
N ARG A 105 2.39 -7.48 5.23
CA ARG A 105 1.66 -7.56 6.49
C ARG A 105 0.15 -7.65 6.27
N GLU A 106 -0.40 -6.90 5.32
CA GLU A 106 -1.81 -6.97 4.97
C GLU A 106 -2.16 -8.33 4.34
N ALA A 107 -1.33 -8.82 3.41
CA ALA A 107 -1.50 -10.14 2.81
C ALA A 107 -1.48 -11.27 3.85
N ALA A 108 -0.64 -11.16 4.88
CA ALA A 108 -0.59 -12.12 5.99
C ALA A 108 -1.80 -12.03 6.93
N ARG A 109 -2.47 -10.87 7.02
CA ARG A 109 -3.71 -10.71 7.80
C ARG A 109 -4.93 -11.26 7.09
N ARG A 110 -4.93 -11.25 5.75
CA ARG A 110 -5.99 -11.91 4.99
C ARG A 110 -5.84 -13.41 5.23
N PRO A 111 -6.87 -14.09 5.77
CA PRO A 111 -6.81 -15.54 5.83
C PRO A 111 -6.55 -16.04 4.42
N GLY A 112 -5.57 -16.93 4.28
CA GLY A 112 -5.26 -17.57 3.00
C GLY A 112 -6.51 -18.16 2.37
N PRO A 113 -6.50 -18.49 1.07
CA PRO A 113 -7.67 -19.10 0.42
C PRO A 113 -8.17 -20.21 1.32
N GLN A 114 -9.39 -20.05 1.85
CA GLN A 114 -10.03 -21.07 2.65
C GLN A 114 -10.00 -22.29 1.74
N TYR A 115 -9.10 -23.22 2.04
CA TYR A 115 -9.16 -24.55 1.47
C TYR A 115 -10.39 -25.15 2.12
N ARG A 116 -11.56 -24.75 1.59
CA ARG A 116 -12.86 -25.12 2.10
C ARG A 116 -12.88 -26.61 1.88
N GLU A 117 -12.61 -27.34 2.95
CA GLU A 117 -12.72 -28.78 3.03
C GLU A 117 -14.07 -29.15 2.44
N ARG A 118 -14.04 -29.53 1.15
CA ARG A 118 -15.16 -30.14 0.44
C ARG A 118 -15.32 -31.59 0.90
N SER A 119 -14.97 -31.89 2.15
CA SER A 119 -15.09 -33.19 2.80
C SER A 119 -16.23 -33.21 3.83
N SER A 120 -16.77 -32.05 4.22
CA SER A 120 -17.84 -31.94 5.23
C SER A 120 -19.24 -31.64 4.68
N ARG A 121 -19.39 -31.39 3.37
CA ARG A 121 -20.68 -31.66 2.73
C ARG A 121 -20.76 -33.16 2.58
N SER A 122 -21.53 -33.80 3.46
CA SER A 122 -22.01 -35.16 3.29
C SER A 122 -22.59 -35.29 1.89
N VAL A 123 -21.76 -35.74 0.95
CA VAL A 123 -22.24 -36.47 -0.21
C VAL A 123 -22.90 -37.67 0.45
N SER A 124 -24.22 -37.62 0.60
CA SER A 124 -25.00 -38.82 0.81
C SER A 124 -24.59 -39.75 -0.32
N LEU A 125 -23.69 -40.68 -0.03
CA LEU A 125 -23.32 -41.75 -0.93
C LEU A 125 -24.61 -42.53 -1.12
N ARG A 126 -25.38 -42.14 -2.13
CA ARG A 126 -26.46 -42.96 -2.63
C ARG A 126 -25.77 -44.22 -3.11
N ALA A 127 -25.87 -45.29 -2.31
CA ALA A 127 -25.18 -46.54 -2.55
C ALA A 127 -25.33 -46.93 -4.03
N PRO A 128 -24.24 -47.30 -4.73
CA PRO A 128 -24.39 -47.77 -6.09
C PRO A 128 -25.33 -48.97 -6.07
N ARG A 129 -26.35 -48.96 -6.95
CA ARG A 129 -27.23 -50.11 -7.15
C ARG A 129 -26.35 -51.32 -7.41
N ARG A 130 -26.59 -52.43 -6.69
CA ARG A 130 -25.91 -53.71 -6.91
C ARG A 130 -25.86 -54.01 -8.41
N ILE A 131 -24.67 -53.96 -8.99
CA ILE A 131 -24.41 -54.55 -10.30
C ILE A 131 -24.12 -56.03 -10.03
N ALA A 132 -24.84 -56.91 -10.71
CA ALA A 132 -24.72 -58.36 -10.57
C ALA A 132 -23.27 -58.84 -10.87
N PRO A 133 -22.80 -59.92 -10.22
CA PRO A 133 -21.45 -60.41 -10.43
C PRO A 133 -21.36 -61.14 -11.77
N GLY A 134 -20.68 -60.53 -12.73
CA GLY A 134 -20.47 -61.20 -14.00
C GLY A 134 -19.79 -60.29 -15.01
N THR A 135 -18.51 -59.96 -14.78
CA THR A 135 -17.45 -59.89 -15.80
C THR A 135 -16.22 -59.16 -15.27
N ALA A 136 -15.06 -59.78 -15.49
CA ALA A 136 -13.71 -59.20 -15.46
C ALA A 136 -13.21 -58.72 -14.08
N ALA A 137 -12.46 -59.49 -13.29
CA ALA A 137 -11.27 -60.28 -13.66
C ALA A 137 -10.35 -59.52 -14.62
N LYS A 138 -9.72 -58.47 -14.10
CA LYS A 138 -8.38 -57.93 -14.43
C LYS A 138 -8.21 -56.65 -13.63
N TRP A 139 -6.96 -56.28 -13.36
CA TRP A 139 -6.53 -55.07 -12.64
C TRP A 139 -6.37 -55.19 -11.12
N CYS A 140 -5.12 -54.97 -10.71
CA CYS A 140 -4.62 -54.78 -9.35
C CYS A 140 -4.31 -56.04 -8.51
N LYS A 141 -3.31 -56.81 -8.98
CA LYS A 141 -2.28 -57.31 -8.04
C LYS A 141 -1.43 -56.11 -7.62
N LEU A 142 -1.61 -55.60 -6.41
CA LEU A 142 -0.60 -54.81 -5.72
C LEU A 142 -0.18 -55.60 -4.46
N PRO A 143 1.11 -55.88 -4.26
CA PRO A 143 1.57 -56.55 -3.06
C PRO A 143 1.32 -55.65 -1.83
N GLN A 144 0.72 -56.26 -0.82
CA GLN A 144 0.52 -55.64 0.49
C GLN A 144 1.86 -55.50 1.24
N THR A 145 1.81 -54.64 2.26
CA THR A 145 2.74 -54.48 3.38
C THR A 145 3.95 -53.56 3.17
N TYR A 146 3.77 -52.29 3.52
CA TYR A 146 4.78 -51.54 4.26
C TYR A 146 4.20 -51.14 5.61
N THR A 147 4.46 -51.98 6.61
CA THR A 147 4.30 -51.71 8.03
C THR A 147 5.53 -52.26 8.71
N ARG A 148 6.49 -51.40 9.08
CA ARG A 148 6.66 -50.90 10.45
C ARG A 148 7.76 -49.85 10.48
#